data_AF-A0A2V3JA11-F1
#
_entry.id   AF-A0A2V3JA11-F1
#
_cell.length_a   1.000
_cell.length_b   1.000
_cell.length_c   1.000
_cell.angle_alpha   90.00
_cell.angle_beta   90.00
_cell.angle_gamma   90.00
#
_symmetry.space_group_name_H-M   'P 1'
#
loop_
_entity.id
_entity.type
_entity.pdbx_description
1 polymer ?
#
loop_
_entity_poly.entity_id
_entity_poly.type
_entity_poly.pdbx_seq_one_letter_code
_entity_poly.pdbx_strand_id
1 'polypeptide(L)' 'MKSVEAIIENPYHYKPLRYDLKGLRRVRLEKSFFLVFEIEEEGKMVRFLDLGHHDEIYRKRY' A
#
# COMPACT_ATOMS: atom_id res chain seq x y z
N MET A 1 11.61 5.66 11.48
CA MET A 1 10.88 5.17 10.28
C MET A 1 10.75 3.66 10.41
N LYS A 2 9.58 3.11 10.75
CA LYS A 2 9.41 1.65 10.99
C LYS A 2 8.47 0.95 10.00
N SER A 3 7.91 1.71 9.05
CA SER A 3 6.74 1.22 8.32
C SER A 3 7.09 0.48 7.02
N VAL A 4 8.16 0.88 6.32
CA VAL A 4 8.59 0.23 5.06
C VAL A 4 9.35 -1.07 5.33
N GLU A 5 10.22 -1.07 6.34
CA GLU A 5 10.96 -2.29 6.77
C GLU A 5 10.00 -3.40 7.18
N ALA A 6 8.94 -3.09 7.92
CA ALA A 6 7.90 -4.05 8.29
C ALA A 6 7.15 -4.63 7.06
N ILE A 7 6.98 -3.83 6.01
CA ILE A 7 6.39 -4.29 4.75
C ILE A 7 7.34 -5.24 4.02
N ILE A 8 8.64 -4.95 4.02
CA ILE A 8 9.64 -5.80 3.39
C ILE A 8 9.78 -7.13 4.16
N GLU A 9 9.72 -7.08 5.49
CA GLU A 9 9.83 -8.27 6.35
C GLU A 9 8.65 -9.23 6.17
N ASN A 10 7.42 -8.71 6.07
CA ASN A 10 6.24 -9.55 5.86
C ASN A 10 5.15 -8.86 5.00
N PRO A 11 5.35 -8.78 3.68
CA PRO A 11 4.41 -8.08 2.79
C PRO A 11 3.07 -8.83 2.67
N TYR A 12 3.05 -10.14 2.94
CA TYR A 12 1.86 -10.98 2.86
C TYR A 12 0.88 -10.82 4.02
N HIS A 13 1.28 -10.12 5.09
CA HIS A 13 0.41 -9.85 6.23
C HIS A 13 -0.70 -8.83 5.93
N TYR A 14 -0.46 -7.94 4.96
CA TYR A 14 -1.35 -6.80 4.70
C TYR A 14 -2.58 -7.18 3.88
N LYS A 15 -3.70 -6.48 4.09
CA LYS A 15 -4.96 -6.80 3.42
C LYS A 15 -4.84 -6.63 1.90
N PRO A 16 -5.20 -7.67 1.11
CA PRO A 16 -5.29 -7.53 -0.34
C PRO A 16 -6.48 -6.64 -0.70
N LEU A 17 -6.30 -5.84 -1.76
CA LEU A 17 -7.36 -5.11 -2.41
C LEU A 17 -8.19 -6.07 -3.29
N ARG A 18 -9.41 -5.65 -3.60
CA ARG A 18 -10.42 -6.48 -4.31
C ARG A 18 -10.67 -5.91 -5.71
N TYR A 19 -11.41 -6.68 -6.52
CA TYR A 19 -11.84 -6.31 -7.88
C TYR A 19 -10.66 -6.04 -8.81
N ASP A 20 -10.66 -4.92 -9.52
CA ASP A 20 -9.63 -4.54 -10.50
C ASP A 20 -8.25 -4.34 -9.86
N LEU A 21 -8.19 -4.23 -8.52
CA LEU A 21 -6.95 -4.09 -7.75
C LEU A 21 -6.51 -5.41 -7.11
N LYS A 22 -7.02 -6.55 -7.59
CA LYS A 22 -6.65 -7.89 -7.10
C LYS A 22 -5.16 -8.13 -7.32
N GLY A 23 -4.46 -8.48 -6.25
CA GLY A 23 -2.99 -8.66 -6.25
C GLY A 23 -2.25 -7.51 -5.55
N LEU A 24 -2.89 -6.34 -5.45
CA LEU A 24 -2.37 -5.21 -4.69
C LEU A 24 -2.70 -5.35 -3.21
N ARG A 25 -1.86 -4.75 -2.36
CA ARG A 25 -2.03 -4.68 -0.91
C ARG A 25 -1.93 -3.24 -0.45
N ARG A 26 -2.61 -2.94 0.66
CA ARG A 26 -2.62 -1.60 1.26
C ARG A 26 -2.29 -1.64 2.74
N VAL A 27 -1.43 -0.72 3.16
CA VAL A 27 -1.14 -0.43 4.56
C VAL A 27 -1.46 1.02 4.88
N ARG A 28 -1.98 1.29 6.07
CA ARG A 28 -2.08 2.65 6.60
C ARG A 28 -0.73 3.02 7.21
N LEU A 29 -0.11 4.07 6.68
CA LEU A 29 1.08 4.68 7.24
C LEU A 29 0.68 5.84 8.13
N GLU A 30 1.17 5.84 9.36
CA GLU A 30 0.81 6.82 10.39
C GLU A 30 -0.72 7.00 10.52
N LYS A 31 -1.20 8.18 10.89
CA LYS A 31 -2.64 8.43 11.08
C LYS A 31 -3.41 8.64 9.78
N SER A 32 -2.76 9.18 8.74
CA SER A 32 -3.48 9.75 7.60
C SER A 32 -2.94 9.34 6.23
N PHE A 33 -1.88 8.55 6.14
CA PHE A 33 -1.33 8.12 4.84
C PHE A 33 -1.71 6.67 4.54
N PHE A 34 -1.86 6.36 3.26
CA PHE A 34 -2.02 5.00 2.78
C PHE A 34 -0.94 4.72 1.75
N LEU A 35 -0.32 3.54 1.87
CA LEU A 35 0.62 3.02 0.88
C LEU A 35 0.00 1.80 0.21
N VAL A 36 -0.06 1.84 -1.11
CA VAL A 36 -0.46 0.71 -1.95
C VAL A 36 0.80 0.14 -2.59
N PHE A 37 0.93 -1.18 -2.54
CA PHE A 37 2.06 -1.89 -3.09
C PHE A 37 1.62 -3.25 -3.66
N GLU A 38 2.45 -3.81 -4.51
CA GLU A 38 2.32 -5.18 -5.02
C GLU A 38 3.55 -6.00 -4.65
N ILE A 39 3.35 -7.32 -4.64
CA ILE A 39 4.42 -8.29 -4.42
C ILE A 39 4.68 -8.96 -5.77
N GLU A 40 5.88 -8.77 -6.32
CA GLU A 40 6.32 -9.45 -7.52
C GLU A 40 7.04 -10.75 -7.10
N GLU A 41 6.31 -11.86 -7.22
CA GLU A 41 6.76 -13.18 -6.78
C GLU A 41 8.02 -13.66 -7.53
N GLU A 42 8.09 -13.40 -8.84
CA GLU A 42 9.20 -13.84 -9.70
C GLU A 42 10.52 -13.17 -9.31
N GLY A 43 10.47 -11.87 -9.01
CA GLY A 43 11.63 -11.07 -8.58
C GLY A 43 11.86 -11.06 -7.07
N LYS A 44 10.95 -11.66 -6.28
CA LYS A 44 10.89 -11.53 -4.81
C LYS A 44 11.03 -10.08 -4.34
N MET A 45 10.33 -9.17 -5.01
CA MET A 45 10.42 -7.75 -4.73
C MET A 45 9.06 -7.15 -4.39
N VAL A 46 9.08 -6.08 -3.60
CA VAL A 46 7.90 -5.29 -3.28
C VAL A 46 7.94 -4.01 -4.09
N ARG A 47 6.93 -3.78 -4.94
CA ARG A 47 6.82 -2.56 -5.74
C ARG A 47 5.80 -1.63 -5.09
N PHE A 48 6.26 -0.46 -4.66
CA PHE A 48 5.41 0.59 -4.11
C PHE A 48 4.76 1.37 -5.25
N LEU A 49 3.44 1.43 -5.26
CA LEU A 49 2.67 2.00 -6.37
C LEU A 49 2.18 3.41 -6.07
N ASP A 50 1.65 3.62 -4.86
CA ASP A 50 1.02 4.90 -4.51
C ASP A 50 1.13 5.18 -3.01
N LEU A 51 1.38 6.44 -2.68
CA LEU A 51 1.44 6.98 -1.31
C LEU A 51 0.57 8.24 -1.26
N GLY A 52 -0.61 8.12 -0.69
CA GLY A 52 -1.60 9.20 -0.65
C GLY A 52 -2.02 9.57 0.76
N HIS A 53 -2.33 10.85 0.97
CA HIS A 53 -2.99 11.32 2.20
C HIS A 53 -4.50 11.11 2.10
N HIS A 54 -5.13 10.67 3.19
CA HIS A 54 -6.58 10.52 3.30
C HIS A 54 -7.33 11.79 2.84
N ASP A 55 -6.75 12.98 3.08
CA ASP A 55 -7.41 14.24 2.71
C ASP A 55 -7.30 14.58 1.22
N GLU A 56 -6.34 14.02 0.46
CA GLU A 56 -6.25 14.28 -0.99
C GLU A 56 -7.34 13.58 -1.79
N ILE A 57 -7.87 12.45 -1.28
CA ILE A 57 -8.99 11.74 -1.90
C ILE A 57 -10.29 12.54 -1.78
N TYR A 58 -10.45 13.35 -0.71
CA TYR A 58 -11.66 14.14 -0.48
C TYR A 58 -11.55 15.61 -0.90
N ARG A 59 -10.37 16.13 -1.25
CA ARG A 59 -10.19 17.55 -1.64
C ARG A 59 -10.20 17.83 -3.15
N LYS A 60 -10.41 16.80 -3.99
CA LYS A 60 -10.68 16.97 -5.44
C LYS A 60 -12.10 16.52 -5.84
N ARG A 61 -13.10 17.21 -5.29
CA ARG A 61 -14.43 17.52 -5.86
C ARG A 61 -15.41 17.79 -4.72
N TYR A 62 -15.52 19.05 -4.31
CA TYR A 62 -16.66 19.95 -4.50
C TYR A 62 -16.29 21.33 -3.95
#